data_AF-A0A939WHG8-F1
#
_entry.id   AF-A0A939WHG8-F1
#
_cell.length_a   1.000
_cell.length_b   1.000
_cell.length_c   1.000
_cell.angle_alpha   90.00
_cell.angle_beta   90.00
_cell.angle_gamma   90.00
#
_symmetry.space_group_name_H-M   'P 1'
#
loop_
_entity.id
_entity.type
_entity.pdbx_description
1 polymer ?
#
loop_
_entity_poly.entity_id
_entity_poly.type
_entity_poly.pdbx_seq_one_letter_code
_entity_poly.pdbx_strand_id
1 'polypeptide(L)' 'SLVTDLIWYSIHIGQEHIDALKKVIENIHDSCSTDPSALMIIQEEAPGYFTDQRSLDEVINIIQKRAAAVVQERG' A
#
# COMPACT_ATOMS: atom_id res chain seq x y z
N SER A 1 17.05 -11.83 -25.74
CA SER A 1 15.90 -11.53 -26.62
C SER A 1 15.19 -10.31 -26.03
N LEU A 2 14.81 -9.29 -26.80
CA LEU A 2 14.19 -8.07 -26.25
C LEU A 2 12.95 -8.35 -25.37
N VAL A 3 12.27 -9.47 -25.62
CA VAL A 3 11.11 -9.95 -24.86
C VAL A 3 11.49 -10.41 -23.45
N THR A 4 12.66 -11.03 -23.26
CA THR A 4 13.11 -11.48 -21.92
C THR A 4 13.54 -10.31 -21.04
N ASP A 5 14.08 -9.24 -21.64
CA ASP A 5 14.44 -8.00 -20.94
C ASP A 5 13.19 -7.24 -20.46
N LEU A 6 12.17 -7.12 -21.30
CA LEU A 6 10.89 -6.49 -20.95
C LEU A 6 10.16 -7.24 -19.83
N ILE A 7 10.18 -8.57 -19.85
CA ILE A 7 9.59 -9.40 -18.80
C ILE A 7 10.39 -9.24 -17.49
N TRP A 8 11.72 -9.24 -17.56
CA TRP A 8 12.57 -9.02 -16.39
C TRP A 8 12.32 -7.64 -15.76
N TYR A 9 12.27 -6.58 -16.57
CA TYR A 9 12.05 -5.21 -16.10
C TYR A 9 10.67 -5.04 -15.45
N SER A 10 9.62 -5.57 -16.06
CA SER A 10 8.26 -5.53 -15.49
C SER A 10 8.14 -6.32 -14.19
N ILE A 11 8.82 -7.47 -14.06
CA ILE A 11 8.86 -8.24 -12.81
C ILE A 11 9.64 -7.48 -11.74
N HIS A 12 10.76 -6.85 -12.11
CA HIS A 12 11.61 -6.11 -11.18
C HIS A 12 10.90 -4.87 -10.62
N ILE A 13 10.25 -4.08 -11.48
CA ILE A 13 9.41 -2.94 -11.04
C ILE A 13 8.28 -3.42 -10.13
N GLY A 14 7.61 -4.51 -10.49
CA GLY A 14 6.56 -5.10 -9.64
C GLY A 14 7.11 -5.50 -8.26
N GLN A 15 8.31 -6.07 -8.19
CA GLN A 15 8.97 -6.42 -6.92
C GLN A 15 9.35 -5.18 -6.11
N GLU A 16 9.91 -4.14 -6.70
CA GLU A 16 10.25 -2.89 -6.00
C GLU A 16 8.99 -2.22 -5.41
N HIS A 17 7.88 -2.24 -6.14
CA HIS A 17 6.61 -1.70 -5.66
C HIS A 17 6.02 -2.55 -4.53
N ILE A 18 6.15 -3.88 -4.62
CA ILE A 18 5.76 -4.81 -3.56
C ILE A 18 6.62 -4.60 -2.31
N ASP A 19 7.92 -4.39 -2.46
CA ASP A 19 8.85 -4.17 -1.36
C ASP A 19 8.59 -2.83 -0.67
N ALA A 20 8.26 -1.78 -1.43
CA ALA A 20 7.82 -0.50 -0.89
C ALA A 20 6.52 -0.63 -0.08
N LEU A 21 5.53 -1.37 -0.60
CA LEU A 21 4.29 -1.68 0.10
C LEU A 21 4.55 -2.50 1.37
N LYS A 22 5.43 -3.50 1.32
CA LYS A 22 5.85 -4.28 2.48
C LYS A 22 6.52 -3.42 3.53
N LYS A 23 7.43 -2.52 3.14
CA LYS A 23 8.05 -1.57 4.07
C LYS A 23 7.04 -0.67 4.74
N VAL A 24 6.01 -0.20 4.02
CA VAL A 24 4.92 0.57 4.63
C VAL A 24 4.14 -0.30 5.61
N ILE A 25 3.82 -1.54 5.25
CA ILE A 25 3.16 -2.49 6.15
C ILE A 25 4.02 -2.79 7.38
N GLU A 26 5.32 -3.02 7.23
CA GLU A 26 6.26 -3.29 8.34
C GLU A 26 6.44 -2.07 9.25
N ASN A 27 6.49 -0.85 8.69
CA ASN A 27 6.49 0.38 9.48
C ASN A 27 5.18 0.57 10.26
N ILE A 28 4.05 0.10 9.71
CA ILE A 28 2.76 0.08 10.42
C ILE A 28 2.74 -1.05 11.47
N HIS A 29 3.39 -2.18 11.20
CA HIS A 29 3.41 -3.38 12.04
C HIS A 29 4.12 -3.17 13.38
N ASP A 30 5.15 -2.32 13.43
CA ASP A 30 5.86 -2.01 14.69
C ASP A 30 5.01 -1.14 15.64
N SER A 31 4.04 -0.40 15.10
CA SER A 31 3.18 0.52 15.86
C SER A 31 1.80 -0.03 16.20
N CYS A 32 1.34 -1.07 15.50
CA CYS A 32 -0.05 -1.49 15.55
C CYS A 32 -0.14 -3.01 15.43
N SER A 33 -0.37 -3.67 16.57
CA SER A 33 -0.89 -5.04 16.62
C SER A 33 -2.13 -5.09 15.72
N THR A 34 -1.94 -5.60 14.51
CA THR A 34 -2.85 -5.69 13.35
C THR A 34 -4.29 -5.24 13.62
N ASP A 35 -4.53 -3.93 13.62
CA ASP A 35 -5.89 -3.45 13.82
C ASP A 35 -6.72 -3.84 12.58
N PRO A 36 -7.77 -4.65 12.72
CA PRO A 36 -8.55 -5.12 11.58
C PRO A 36 -9.20 -3.96 10.81
N SER A 37 -9.43 -2.82 11.46
CA SER A 37 -9.94 -1.62 10.79
C SER A 37 -8.87 -0.95 9.90
N ALA A 38 -7.59 -0.96 10.31
CA ALA A 38 -6.51 -0.44 9.47
C ALA A 38 -6.29 -1.31 8.21
N LEU A 39 -6.37 -2.64 8.36
CA LEU A 39 -6.32 -3.55 7.21
C LEU A 39 -7.52 -3.36 6.27
N MET A 40 -8.72 -3.14 6.81
CA MET A 40 -9.91 -2.90 6.00
C MET A 40 -9.76 -1.64 5.14
N ILE A 41 -9.25 -0.55 5.72
CA ILE A 41 -8.99 0.70 4.99
C ILE A 41 -8.01 0.47 3.83
N ILE A 42 -6.95 -0.30 4.05
CA ILE A 42 -5.98 -0.63 2.99
C ILE A 42 -6.64 -1.42 1.87
N GLN A 43 -7.46 -2.43 2.20
CA GLN A 43 -8.17 -3.23 1.19
C GLN A 43 -9.18 -2.41 0.39
N GLU A 44 -9.80 -1.39 1.00
CA GLU A 44 -10.75 -0.51 0.31
C GLU A 44 -10.07 0.47 -0.65
N GLU A 45 -8.90 1.02 -0.28
CA GLU A 45 -8.28 2.12 -1.01
C GLU A 45 -7.19 1.68 -2.00
N ALA A 46 -6.50 0.56 -1.72
CA ALA A 46 -5.45 0.02 -2.60
C ALA A 46 -5.92 -0.25 -4.05
N PRO A 47 -7.15 -0.73 -4.33
CA PRO A 47 -7.63 -0.93 -5.69
C PRO A 47 -7.61 0.34 -6.54
N GLY A 48 -7.74 1.53 -5.93
CA GLY A 48 -7.70 2.80 -6.65
C GLY A 48 -6.37 3.07 -7.35
N TYR A 49 -5.26 2.57 -6.80
CA TYR A 49 -3.95 2.62 -7.44
C TYR A 49 -3.82 1.58 -8.55
N PHE A 50 -4.22 0.33 -8.28
CA PHE A 50 -4.11 -0.77 -9.26
C PHE A 50 -5.05 -0.62 -10.46
N THR A 51 -6.08 0.20 -10.35
CA THR A 51 -7.02 0.54 -11.44
C THR A 51 -6.65 1.84 -12.16
N ASP A 52 -5.49 2.43 -11.85
CA ASP A 52 -5.00 3.70 -12.41
C ASP A 52 -5.94 4.89 -12.17
N GLN A 53 -6.87 4.77 -11.20
CA GLN A 53 -7.82 5.83 -10.86
C GLN A 53 -7.20 6.91 -9.98
N ARG A 54 -6.17 6.56 -9.19
CA ARG A 54 -5.50 7.46 -8.26
C ARG A 54 -4.00 7.17 -8.22
N SER A 55 -3.21 8.20 -7.96
CA SER A 55 -1.78 8.03 -7.77
C SER A 55 -1.48 7.27 -6.47
N LEU A 56 -0.33 6.60 -6.41
CA LEU A 56 0.11 5.90 -5.20
C LEU A 56 0.14 6.84 -3.98
N ASP A 57 0.64 8.06 -4.17
CA ASP A 57 0.70 9.09 -3.13
C ASP A 57 -0.69 9.47 -2.59
N GLU A 58 -1.68 9.62 -3.48
CA GLU A 58 -3.06 9.89 -3.07
C GLU A 58 -3.66 8.74 -2.27
N VAL A 59 -3.45 7.50 -2.72
CA VAL A 59 -3.95 6.31 -2.01
C VAL A 59 -3.30 6.18 -0.64
N ILE A 60 -1.99 6.41 -0.54
CA ILE A 60 -1.26 6.39 0.74
C ILE A 60 -1.81 7.47 1.68
N ASN A 61 -2.00 8.70 1.18
CA ASN A 61 -2.50 9.81 1.99
C ASN A 61 -3.92 9.52 2.53
N ILE A 62 -4.80 8.94 1.70
CA ILE A 62 -6.15 8.53 2.13
C ILE A 62 -6.07 7.44 3.21
N ILE A 63 -5.25 6.40 3.00
CA ILE A 63 -5.07 5.31 3.98
C ILE A 63 -4.56 5.87 5.31
N GLN A 64 -3.51 6.70 5.29
CA GLN A 64 -2.93 7.30 6.48
C GLN A 64 -3.95 8.17 7.23
N LYS A 65 -4.70 9.00 6.52
CA LYS A 65 -5.73 9.86 7.11
C LYS A 65 -6.86 9.05 7.76
N ARG A 66 -7.34 8.01 7.07
CA ARG A 66 -8.41 7.13 7.59
C ARG A 66 -7.91 6.28 8.76
N ALA A 67 -6.71 5.75 8.69
CA ALA A 67 -6.12 4.96 9.78
C ALA A 67 -5.88 5.83 11.02
N ALA A 68 -5.38 7.06 10.85
CA ALA A 68 -5.19 8.01 11.94
C ALA A 68 -6.51 8.39 12.64
N ALA A 69 -7.59 8.55 11.88
CA ALA A 69 -8.93 8.81 12.45
C ALA A 69 -9.40 7.66 13.34
N VAL A 70 -9.24 6.41 12.90
CA VAL A 70 -9.61 5.22 13.69
C VAL A 70 -8.80 5.12 14.99
N VAL A 71 -7.51 5.45 14.94
CA VAL A 71 -6.65 5.48 16.14
C VAL A 71 -7.11 6.60 17.10
N GLN A 72 -7.47 7.78 16.57
CA GLN A 72 -7.93 8.90 17.37
C GLN A 72 -9.30 8.64 18.04
N GLU A 73 -10.21 7.91 17.39
CA GLU A 73 -11.51 7.56 17.97
C GLU A 73 -11.42 6.52 19.11
N ARG A 74 -10.27 5.85 19.26
CA ARG A 74 -10.05 4.78 20.25
C ARG A 74 -9.14 5.20 21.42
N GLY A 75 -8.53 6.39 21.35
CA GLY A 75 -7.75 7.00 22.44
C GLY A 75 -8.60 7.96 23.26
#